data_AF-A0A7Y5QW74-F1
#
_entry.id   AF-A0A7Y5QW74-F1
#
_cell.length_a   1.000
_cell.length_b   1.000
_cell.length_c   1.000
_cell.angle_alpha   90.00
_cell.angle_beta   90.00
_cell.angle_gamma   90.00
#
_symmetry.space_group_name_H-M   'P 1'
#
loop_
_entity.id
_entity.type
_entity.pdbx_description
1 polymer ?
#
loop_
_entity_poly.entity_id
_entity_poly.type
_entity_poly.pdbx_seq_one_letter_code
_entity_poly.pdbx_strand_id
1 'polypeptide(L)' 'GIPAVALGAGGRGGSAHTTQEWFENVDGTAGIARALTVICCAAKAGE' A
#
# COMPACT_ATOMS: atom_id res chain seq x y z
N GLY A 1 -7.36 16.38 13.71
CA GLY A 1 -6.94 15.62 12.52
C GLY A 1 -6.98 14.14 12.86
N ILE A 2 -7.23 13.27 11.89
CA ILE A 2 -7.13 11.81 12.08
C ILE A 2 -5.68 11.39 11.78
N PRO A 3 -4.97 10.69 12.69
CA PRO A 3 -3.65 10.14 12.38
C PRO A 3 -3.72 9.18 11.20
N ALA A 4 -2.86 9.35 10.20
CA ALA A 4 -2.87 8.55 8.98
C ALA A 4 -1.47 8.33 8.42
N VAL A 5 -1.29 7.24 7.68
CA VAL A 5 -0.06 6.89 6.96
C VAL A 5 -0.43 6.35 5.57
N ALA A 6 0.41 6.65 4.56
CA ALA A 6 0.26 6.07 3.24
C ALA A 6 0.87 4.66 3.20
N LEU A 7 0.14 3.70 2.62
CA LEU A 7 0.63 2.34 2.38
C LEU A 7 0.86 2.14 0.88
N GLY A 8 2.04 1.64 0.50
CA GLY A 8 2.30 1.29 -0.89
C GLY A 8 1.38 0.15 -1.36
N ALA A 9 0.82 0.29 -2.56
CA ALA A 9 -0.14 -0.64 -3.17
C ALA A 9 0.48 -1.95 -3.69
N GLY A 10 1.78 -2.17 -3.48
CA GLY A 10 2.55 -3.23 -4.15
C GLY A 10 3.08 -2.75 -5.50
N GLY A 11 3.86 -3.60 -6.19
CA GLY A 11 4.50 -3.22 -7.44
C GLY A 11 5.69 -2.28 -7.27
N ARG A 12 6.21 -1.84 -8.41
CA ARG A 12 7.18 -0.76 -8.55
C ARG A 12 6.63 0.26 -9.52
N GLY A 13 6.96 1.52 -9.32
CA GLY A 13 6.57 2.58 -10.23
C GLY A 13 7.45 3.79 -10.04
N GLY A 14 7.39 4.72 -10.99
CA GLY A 14 8.24 5.89 -10.98
C GLY A 14 7.75 6.99 -11.89
N SER A 15 8.44 8.13 -11.80
CA SER A 15 8.21 9.29 -12.66
C SER A 15 6.77 9.84 -12.61
N ALA A 16 6.13 9.73 -11.43
CA ALA A 16 4.78 10.21 -11.21
C ALA A 16 4.63 11.66 -11.67
N HIS A 17 3.52 11.95 -12.37
CA HIS A 17 3.22 13.26 -12.95
C HIS A 17 4.17 13.71 -14.06
N THR A 18 4.76 12.77 -14.81
CA THR A 18 5.55 13.06 -16.02
C THR A 18 5.08 12.19 -17.20
N THR A 19 5.51 12.49 -18.42
CA THR A 19 5.25 11.62 -19.59
C THR A 19 5.98 10.28 -19.53
N GLN A 20 6.86 10.10 -18.55
CA GLN A 20 7.60 8.86 -18.31
C GLN A 20 7.01 8.07 -17.14
N GLU A 21 5.81 8.37 -16.65
CA GLU A 21 5.15 7.61 -15.57
C GLU A 21 4.94 6.15 -15.96
N TRP A 22 5.28 5.22 -15.06
CA TRP A 22 5.20 3.78 -15.32
C TRP A 22 4.90 2.98 -14.05
N PHE A 23 4.39 1.76 -14.25
CA PHE A 23 4.13 0.77 -13.21
C PHE A 23 4.53 -0.63 -13.68
N GLU A 24 5.13 -1.42 -12.79
CA GLU A 24 5.47 -2.82 -12.97
C GLU A 24 4.87 -3.64 -11.82
N ASN A 25 4.11 -4.68 -12.14
CA ASN A 25 3.40 -5.51 -11.17
C ASN A 25 4.31 -6.55 -10.48
N VAL A 26 5.42 -6.10 -9.89
CA VAL A 26 6.32 -6.93 -9.09
C VAL A 26 5.77 -7.05 -7.67
N ASP A 27 5.47 -8.27 -7.22
CA ASP A 27 4.91 -8.52 -5.88
C ASP A 27 3.62 -7.72 -5.59
N GLY A 28 2.79 -7.42 -6.60
CA GLY A 28 1.62 -6.55 -6.44
C GLY A 28 0.63 -7.03 -5.36
N THR A 29 0.49 -8.34 -5.19
CA THR A 29 -0.36 -8.93 -4.14
C THR A 29 0.12 -8.60 -2.73
N ALA A 30 1.39 -8.21 -2.55
CA ALA A 30 1.91 -7.80 -1.25
C ALA A 30 1.24 -6.51 -0.72
N GLY A 31 0.74 -5.63 -1.62
CA GLY A 31 0.02 -4.42 -1.22
C GLY A 31 -1.29 -4.73 -0.51
N ILE A 32 -2.11 -5.60 -1.12
CA ILE A 32 -3.38 -6.03 -0.51
C ILE A 32 -3.15 -6.87 0.75
N ALA A 33 -2.14 -7.74 0.76
CA ALA A 33 -1.77 -8.50 1.95
C ALA A 33 -1.36 -7.58 3.12
N ARG A 34 -0.61 -6.50 2.83
CA ARG A 34 -0.24 -5.48 3.83
C ARG A 34 -1.45 -4.74 4.38
N ALA A 35 -2.35 -4.29 3.51
CA ALA A 35 -3.57 -3.60 3.92
C ALA A 35 -4.44 -4.49 4.83
N LEU A 36 -4.64 -5.76 4.43
CA LEU A 36 -5.36 -6.73 5.24
C LEU A 36 -4.68 -6.98 6.59
N THR A 37 -3.36 -7.13 6.59
CA THR A 37 -2.59 -7.34 7.84
C THR A 37 -2.79 -6.17 8.81
N VAL A 38 -2.75 -4.93 8.33
CA VAL A 38 -3.00 -3.75 9.18
C VAL A 38 -4.41 -3.79 9.78
N ILE A 39 -5.42 -4.16 8.98
CA ILE A 39 -6.81 -4.29 9.46
C ILE A 39 -6.94 -5.38 10.53
N CYS A 40 -6.38 -6.57 10.30
CA CYS A 40 -6.41 -7.67 11.27
C CYS A 40 -5.69 -7.30 12.57
N CYS A 41 -4.53 -6.63 12.48
CA CYS A 41 -3.81 -6.15 13.67
C CYS A 41 -4.61 -5.08 14.42
N ALA A 42 -5.25 -4.15 13.72
CA ALA A 42 -6.09 -3.12 14.32
C ALA A 42 -7.31 -3.73 15.02
N ALA A 43 -7.95 -4.72 14.40
CA ALA A 43 -9.05 -5.47 15.00
C ALA A 43 -8.61 -6.17 16.29
N LYS A 44 -7.47 -6.87 16.26
CA LYS A 44 -6.89 -7.55 17.44
C LYS A 44 -6.49 -6.57 18.55
N ALA A 45 -6.05 -5.36 18.22
CA ALA A 45 -5.67 -4.36 19.22
C ALA A 45 -6.87 -3.74 19.95
N GLY A 46 -8.08 -3.92 19.43
CA GLY A 46 -9.32 -3.47 20.06
C GLY A 46 -10.00 -4.52 20.95
N GLU A 47 -9.47 -5.75 21.02
CA GLU A 47 -9.84 -6.79 22.00
C GLU A 47 -9.09 -6.61 23.32
#